data_AF-A4S493-F1
#
_entry.id   AF-A4S493-F1
#
_cell.length_a   1.000
_cell.length_b   1.000
_cell.length_c   1.000
_cell.angle_alpha   90.00
_cell.angle_beta   90.00
_cell.angle_gamma   90.00
#
_symmetry.space_group_name_H-M   'P 1'
#
loop_
_entity.id
_entity.type
_entity.pdbx_description
1 polymer ?
#
loop_
_entity_poly.entity_id
_entity_poly.type
_entity_poly.pdbx_seq_one_letter_code
_entity_poly.pdbx_strand_id
1 'polypeptide(L)'
;MRGRKMHECDKLATSWIDEQRGAHERRVRARDDDAQRRFLYFLHIPRTAGRSFHWCFLKPSFKDHELCGNQYTGLRIDPREPTCEFLATHDDYSLIERFTEQPRVVTMLRKPSARALSSYEFSIEVAARSFGKEPVNTTRVQTRDVWPWSVLTRFMDDELRSYDDAVNADGRNELSISNVYDNALYTPFEDWAEMKMVHDDIHNGQFFQLLGLTNNTDDAVEPRAAELRECALWRGTKASKMMMDYAKERLEHEVDVLALHERLDESIELAARQLDLPLSANANFADPTQIDAQNVKSRISKVGTSFKSDDASDCVDVVGFSFRFSKLKTMTTGQRILKGFTS
;
A
#
# COMPACT_ATOMS: atom_id res chain seq x y z
N MET A 1 19.93 -32.49 -5.17
CA MET A 1 19.07 -31.52 -5.90
C MET A 1 19.11 -30.12 -5.28
N ARG A 2 18.96 -29.96 -3.96
CA ARG A 2 18.99 -28.64 -3.28
C ARG A 2 20.25 -27.79 -3.55
N GLY A 3 21.44 -28.40 -3.51
CA GLY A 3 22.70 -27.68 -3.77
C GLY A 3 22.86 -27.14 -5.20
N ARG A 4 22.32 -27.84 -6.21
CA ARG A 4 22.33 -27.37 -7.60
C ARG A 4 21.42 -26.16 -7.79
N LYS A 5 20.20 -26.22 -7.22
CA LYS A 5 19.24 -25.10 -7.27
C LYS A 5 19.74 -23.88 -6.48
N MET A 6 20.46 -24.08 -5.36
CA MET A 6 21.12 -22.98 -4.63
C MET A 6 22.21 -22.30 -5.47
N HIS A 7 23.03 -23.07 -6.18
CA HIS A 7 24.06 -22.52 -7.07
C HIS A 7 23.46 -21.77 -8.27
N GLU A 8 22.35 -22.26 -8.81
CA GLU A 8 21.58 -21.57 -9.85
C GLU A 8 21.02 -20.23 -9.34
N CYS A 9 20.47 -20.20 -8.12
CA CYS A 9 20.03 -18.97 -7.46
C CYS A 9 21.17 -17.98 -7.23
N ASP A 10 22.33 -18.46 -6.79
CA ASP A 10 23.50 -17.59 -6.55
C ASP A 10 23.94 -16.94 -7.87
N LYS A 11 24.05 -17.72 -8.95
CA LYS A 11 24.40 -17.20 -10.28
C LYS A 11 23.36 -16.22 -10.81
N LEU A 12 22.08 -16.56 -10.67
CA LEU A 12 20.97 -15.72 -11.11
C LEU A 12 21.00 -14.36 -10.39
N ALA A 13 21.05 -14.38 -9.06
CA ALA A 13 21.11 -13.16 -8.26
C ALA A 13 22.36 -12.32 -8.57
N THR A 14 23.55 -12.94 -8.68
CA THR A 14 24.77 -12.20 -9.02
C THR A 14 24.66 -11.54 -10.40
N SER A 15 24.28 -12.29 -11.43
CA SER A 15 24.15 -11.75 -12.79
C SER A 15 23.13 -10.61 -12.86
N TRP A 16 21.99 -10.80 -12.21
CA TRP A 16 20.93 -9.78 -12.18
C TRP A 16 21.40 -8.51 -11.46
N ILE A 17 22.00 -8.63 -10.28
CA ILE A 17 22.52 -7.46 -9.53
C ILE A 17 23.57 -6.69 -10.35
N ASP A 18 24.51 -7.39 -10.98
CA ASP A 18 25.56 -6.74 -11.79
C ASP A 18 24.96 -6.01 -13.00
N GLU A 19 23.92 -6.56 -13.61
CA GLU A 19 23.16 -5.90 -14.67
C GLU A 19 22.43 -4.64 -14.17
N GLN A 20 21.74 -4.72 -13.02
CA GLN A 20 21.02 -3.57 -12.45
C GLN A 20 21.98 -2.43 -12.09
N ARG A 21 23.13 -2.74 -11.46
CA ARG A 21 24.18 -1.74 -11.18
C ARG A 21 24.67 -1.07 -12.45
N GLY A 22 24.99 -1.87 -13.47
CA GLY A 22 25.44 -1.35 -14.76
C GLY A 22 24.38 -0.49 -15.45
N ALA A 23 23.09 -0.85 -15.34
CA ALA A 23 21.98 -0.08 -15.88
C ALA A 23 21.79 1.25 -15.15
N HIS A 24 21.84 1.23 -13.82
CA HIS A 24 21.80 2.44 -12.99
C HIS A 24 22.95 3.40 -13.32
N GLU A 25 24.18 2.90 -13.40
CA GLU A 25 25.33 3.73 -13.79
C GLU A 25 25.15 4.38 -15.16
N ARG A 26 24.60 3.67 -16.15
CA ARG A 26 24.30 4.22 -17.47
C ARG A 26 23.28 5.35 -17.38
N ARG A 27 22.17 5.15 -16.66
CA ARG A 27 21.12 6.17 -16.46
C ARG A 27 21.63 7.39 -15.71
N VAL A 28 22.51 7.22 -14.73
CA VAL A 28 23.14 8.33 -14.00
C VAL A 28 24.10 9.10 -14.89
N ARG A 29 24.90 8.42 -15.74
CA ARG A 29 25.80 9.07 -16.70
C ARG A 29 25.08 9.78 -17.84
N ALA A 30 23.89 9.30 -18.22
CA ALA A 30 23.05 9.92 -19.23
C ALA A 30 22.36 11.20 -18.74
N ARG A 31 22.37 11.45 -17.43
CA ARG A 31 21.73 12.60 -16.79
C ARG A 31 22.46 13.89 -17.19
N ASP A 32 21.76 14.78 -17.88
CA ASP A 32 22.25 16.14 -18.18
C ASP A 32 22.09 17.06 -16.95
N ASP A 33 22.99 18.05 -16.81
CA ASP A 33 23.05 19.00 -15.68
C ASP A 33 21.81 19.91 -15.62
N ASP A 34 21.16 20.18 -16.77
CA ASP A 34 19.94 20.99 -16.85
C ASP A 34 18.64 20.15 -16.70
N ALA A 35 18.74 18.83 -16.95
CA ALA A 35 17.67 17.83 -16.83
C ALA A 35 17.63 17.13 -15.45
N GLN A 36 18.68 17.33 -14.63
CA GLN A 36 18.85 16.86 -13.26
C GLN A 36 17.64 17.09 -12.32
N ARG A 37 16.70 17.98 -12.72
CA ARG A 37 15.67 18.61 -11.89
C ARG A 37 14.21 18.25 -12.16
N ARG A 38 13.85 17.59 -13.28
CA ARG A 38 12.43 17.60 -13.70
C ARG A 38 11.61 16.42 -13.22
N PHE A 39 12.07 15.19 -13.37
CA PHE A 39 11.21 14.04 -13.07
C PHE A 39 11.34 13.55 -11.63
N LEU A 40 10.25 13.64 -10.88
CA LEU A 40 10.10 13.02 -9.57
C LEU A 40 9.25 11.75 -9.69
N TYR A 41 9.82 10.63 -9.26
CA TYR A 41 9.14 9.35 -9.20
C TYR A 41 8.85 9.00 -7.74
N PHE A 42 7.57 8.90 -7.38
CA PHE A 42 7.14 8.39 -6.07
C PHE A 42 6.80 6.90 -6.18
N LEU A 43 7.74 6.06 -5.71
CA LEU A 43 7.55 4.63 -5.53
C LEU A 43 6.63 4.40 -4.33
N HIS A 44 5.32 4.40 -4.59
CA HIS A 44 4.29 4.34 -3.57
C HIS A 44 4.07 2.90 -3.12
N ILE A 45 4.82 2.50 -2.08
CA ILE A 45 4.61 1.22 -1.42
C ILE A 45 3.28 1.26 -0.65
N PRO A 46 2.34 0.32 -0.87
CA PRO A 46 1.04 0.37 -0.20
C PRO A 46 1.14 0.30 1.33
N ARG A 47 0.24 1.05 1.99
CA ARG A 47 0.04 1.11 3.46
C ARG A 47 1.20 1.69 4.27
N THR A 48 1.96 2.60 3.66
CA THR A 48 3.07 3.34 4.30
C THR A 48 2.74 4.84 4.50
N ALA A 49 1.45 5.20 4.52
CA ALA A 49 0.94 6.58 4.51
C ALA A 49 1.22 7.35 3.21
N GLY A 50 1.62 6.64 2.15
CA GLY A 50 1.92 7.26 0.86
C GLY A 50 0.76 8.01 0.21
N ARG A 51 -0.51 7.68 0.50
CA ARG A 51 -1.65 8.51 0.06
C ARG A 51 -1.59 9.91 0.67
N SER A 52 -1.38 10.02 1.98
CA SER A 52 -1.27 11.32 2.65
C SER A 52 -0.03 12.07 2.19
N PHE A 53 1.11 11.40 2.11
CA PHE A 53 2.36 11.98 1.64
C PHE A 53 2.26 12.49 0.18
N HIS A 54 1.63 11.71 -0.69
CA HIS A 54 1.38 12.10 -2.08
C HIS A 54 0.40 13.28 -2.17
N TRP A 55 -0.80 13.17 -1.63
CA TRP A 55 -1.87 14.15 -1.86
C TRP A 55 -1.70 15.46 -1.07
N CYS A 56 -1.11 15.39 0.12
CA CYS A 56 -0.94 16.56 0.98
C CYS A 56 0.39 17.27 0.79
N PHE A 57 1.42 16.60 0.27
CA PHE A 57 2.78 17.17 0.20
C PHE A 57 3.40 17.13 -1.20
N LEU A 58 3.55 15.94 -1.82
CA LEU A 58 4.21 15.87 -3.13
C LEU A 58 3.37 16.52 -4.23
N LYS A 59 2.13 16.06 -4.43
CA LYS A 59 1.25 16.49 -5.53
C LYS A 59 1.00 18.01 -5.56
N PRO A 60 0.72 18.69 -4.43
CA PRO A 60 0.54 20.15 -4.43
C PRO A 60 1.76 20.95 -4.89
N SER A 61 2.94 20.33 -4.95
CA SER A 61 4.16 20.99 -5.41
C SER A 61 4.30 21.02 -6.95
N PHE A 62 3.38 20.38 -7.67
CA PHE A 62 3.37 20.30 -9.14
C PHE A 62 2.06 20.88 -9.71
N LYS A 63 2.14 21.49 -10.89
CA LYS A 63 0.99 21.97 -11.68
C LYS A 63 0.31 20.80 -12.39
N ASP A 64 -0.95 20.99 -12.76
CA ASP A 64 -1.74 19.90 -13.38
C ASP A 64 -1.13 19.29 -14.64
N HIS A 65 -0.45 20.09 -15.48
CA HIS A 65 0.23 19.60 -16.69
C HIS A 65 1.58 18.92 -16.41
N GLU A 66 2.14 19.11 -15.22
CA GLU A 66 3.37 18.44 -14.75
C GLU A 66 3.05 17.03 -14.20
N LEU A 67 1.78 16.73 -13.91
CA LEU A 67 1.35 15.42 -13.40
C LEU A 67 1.17 14.40 -14.53
N CYS A 68 1.78 13.23 -14.41
CA CYS A 68 1.68 12.15 -15.40
C CYS A 68 0.30 11.47 -15.51
N GLY A 69 -0.78 12.06 -15.01
CA GLY A 69 -2.11 11.43 -14.93
C GLY A 69 -2.17 10.25 -13.95
N ASN A 70 -3.35 9.64 -13.79
CA ASN A 70 -3.52 8.51 -12.89
C ASN A 70 -3.07 7.20 -13.58
N GLN A 71 -1.98 6.60 -13.10
CA GLN A 71 -1.33 5.42 -13.68
C GLN A 71 -1.54 4.13 -12.87
N TYR A 72 -2.40 4.14 -11.85
CA TYR A 72 -2.63 2.98 -10.98
C TYR A 72 -3.26 1.76 -11.68
N THR A 73 -3.73 1.89 -12.93
CA THR A 73 -4.31 0.80 -13.75
C THR A 73 -3.46 0.50 -14.99
N GLY A 74 -2.15 0.67 -14.87
CA GLY A 74 -1.20 0.45 -15.97
C GLY A 74 -0.63 1.75 -16.53
N LEU A 75 0.60 1.63 -17.01
CA LEU A 75 1.42 2.73 -17.49
C LEU A 75 0.95 3.24 -18.86
N ARG A 76 0.49 4.49 -18.90
CA ARG A 76 0.06 5.22 -20.12
C ARG A 76 1.11 6.22 -20.60
N ILE A 77 2.21 6.36 -19.87
CA ILE A 77 3.36 7.19 -20.27
C ILE A 77 4.45 6.29 -20.85
N ASP A 78 5.28 6.83 -21.74
CA ASP A 78 6.54 6.19 -22.11
C ASP A 78 7.65 6.70 -21.17
N PRO A 79 8.22 5.86 -20.28
CA PRO A 79 9.31 6.27 -19.39
C PRO A 79 10.57 6.72 -20.11
N ARG A 80 10.74 6.35 -21.39
CA ARG A 80 11.92 6.75 -22.17
C ARG A 80 11.84 8.20 -22.63
N GLU A 81 10.63 8.71 -22.79
CA GLU A 81 10.32 10.07 -23.26
C GLU A 81 9.13 10.64 -22.46
N PRO A 82 9.29 10.89 -21.15
CA PRO A 82 8.18 11.37 -20.32
C PRO A 82 7.78 12.80 -20.73
N THR A 83 6.47 13.03 -20.93
CA THR A 83 5.89 14.34 -21.27
C THR A 83 5.39 15.12 -20.05
N CYS A 84 5.74 14.66 -18.85
CA CYS A 84 5.31 15.12 -17.54
C CYS A 84 6.50 15.07 -16.57
N GLU A 85 6.33 15.59 -15.36
CA GLU A 85 7.41 15.79 -14.37
C GLU A 85 7.18 15.02 -13.06
N PHE A 86 5.96 14.55 -12.77
CA PHE A 86 5.70 13.80 -11.54
C PHE A 86 4.81 12.57 -11.75
N LEU A 87 5.30 11.41 -11.32
CA LEU A 87 4.57 10.14 -11.32
C LEU A 87 4.56 9.53 -9.92
N ALA A 88 3.37 9.13 -9.48
CA ALA A 88 3.17 8.31 -8.30
C ALA A 88 2.41 7.03 -8.68
N THR A 89 2.98 5.86 -8.41
CA THR A 89 2.37 4.58 -8.74
C THR A 89 2.66 3.50 -7.70
N HIS A 90 1.79 2.48 -7.66
CA HIS A 90 1.98 1.25 -6.90
C HIS A 90 2.82 0.21 -7.65
N ASP A 91 3.26 0.50 -8.88
CA ASP A 91 4.24 -0.32 -9.58
C ASP A 91 5.55 -0.43 -8.77
N ASP A 92 6.40 -1.37 -9.18
CA ASP A 92 7.69 -1.58 -8.57
C ASP A 92 8.83 -0.88 -9.33
N TYR A 93 10.04 -1.02 -8.79
CA TYR A 93 11.22 -0.36 -9.32
C TYR A 93 11.55 -0.74 -10.77
N SER A 94 11.00 -1.85 -11.31
CA SER A 94 11.20 -2.21 -12.73
C SER A 94 10.73 -1.10 -13.68
N LEU A 95 9.75 -0.28 -13.27
CA LEU A 95 9.33 0.87 -14.04
C LEU A 95 10.40 1.97 -14.11
N ILE A 96 11.15 2.19 -13.03
CA ILE A 96 12.27 3.13 -13.00
C ILE A 96 13.39 2.63 -13.94
N GLU A 97 13.59 1.32 -14.05
CA GLU A 97 14.58 0.71 -14.95
C GLU A 97 14.32 1.02 -16.44
N ARG A 98 13.09 1.43 -16.79
CA ARG A 98 12.71 1.79 -18.17
C ARG A 98 13.09 3.23 -18.58
N PHE A 99 13.45 4.09 -17.63
CA PHE A 99 13.81 5.46 -17.93
C PHE A 99 15.18 5.53 -18.61
N THR A 100 15.34 6.47 -19.54
CA THR A 100 16.62 6.74 -20.22
C THR A 100 17.63 7.39 -19.26
N GLU A 101 17.14 8.27 -18.40
CA GLU A 101 17.89 8.98 -17.36
C GLU A 101 17.37 8.61 -15.98
N GLN A 102 18.22 8.62 -14.95
CA GLN A 102 17.80 8.26 -13.59
C GLN A 102 16.88 9.37 -13.03
N PRO A 103 15.59 9.10 -12.76
CA PRO A 103 14.70 10.08 -12.14
C PRO A 103 15.07 10.27 -10.66
N ARG A 104 14.56 11.34 -10.05
CA ARG A 104 14.62 11.48 -8.59
C ARG A 104 13.61 10.52 -7.97
N VAL A 105 14.04 9.65 -7.07
CA VAL A 105 13.19 8.61 -6.49
C VAL A 105 12.88 8.93 -5.04
N VAL A 106 11.59 8.90 -4.71
CA VAL A 106 11.09 8.99 -3.35
C VAL A 106 10.33 7.72 -3.04
N THR A 107 10.54 7.18 -1.84
CA THR A 107 9.72 6.06 -1.36
C THR A 107 9.42 6.19 0.13
N MET A 108 8.47 5.38 0.58
CA MET A 108 8.07 5.31 1.98
C MET A 108 8.08 3.87 2.47
N LEU A 109 8.70 3.65 3.63
CA LEU A 109 8.68 2.38 4.32
C LEU A 109 7.90 2.46 5.64
N ARG A 110 7.46 1.28 6.10
CA ARG A 110 6.78 1.08 7.38
C ARG A 110 7.28 -0.20 8.03
N LYS A 111 7.15 -0.31 9.36
CA LYS A 111 7.36 -1.58 10.06
C LYS A 111 6.55 -2.70 9.38
N PRO A 112 7.19 -3.80 8.91
CA PRO A 112 6.53 -4.81 8.09
C PRO A 112 5.26 -5.41 8.70
N SER A 113 5.28 -5.74 10.00
CA SER A 113 4.10 -6.31 10.67
C SER A 113 2.93 -5.32 10.77
N ALA A 114 3.21 -4.04 11.04
CA ALA A 114 2.19 -3.00 11.07
C ALA A 114 1.62 -2.73 9.67
N ARG A 115 2.45 -2.84 8.62
CA ARG A 115 2.00 -2.74 7.23
C ARG A 115 1.07 -3.89 6.85
N ALA A 116 1.41 -5.12 7.25
CA ALA A 116 0.60 -6.31 6.98
C ALA A 116 -0.78 -6.21 7.65
N LEU A 117 -0.81 -5.92 8.96
CA LEU A 117 -2.07 -5.70 9.69
C LEU A 117 -2.91 -4.58 9.05
N SER A 118 -2.28 -3.47 8.69
CA SER A 118 -2.99 -2.37 8.05
C SER A 118 -3.47 -2.68 6.62
N SER A 119 -2.89 -3.70 5.96
CA SER A 119 -3.35 -4.18 4.65
C SER A 119 -4.57 -5.07 4.80
N TYR A 120 -4.61 -5.91 5.84
CA TYR A 120 -5.78 -6.70 6.22
C TYR A 120 -6.99 -5.79 6.51
N GLU A 121 -6.81 -4.85 7.45
CA GLU A 121 -7.85 -3.89 7.85
C GLU A 121 -8.38 -3.10 6.65
N PHE A 122 -7.48 -2.65 5.77
CA PHE A 122 -7.87 -1.89 4.59
C PHE A 122 -8.65 -2.73 3.57
N SER A 123 -8.27 -4.00 3.38
CA SER A 123 -8.94 -4.87 2.43
C SER A 123 -10.40 -5.12 2.86
N ILE A 124 -10.62 -5.33 4.15
CA ILE A 124 -11.95 -5.45 4.75
C ILE A 124 -12.71 -4.13 4.66
N GLU A 125 -12.09 -3.01 5.01
CA GLU A 125 -12.71 -1.68 4.96
C GLU A 125 -13.21 -1.35 3.55
N VAL A 126 -12.38 -1.57 2.53
CA VAL A 126 -12.76 -1.30 1.13
C VAL A 126 -13.88 -2.24 0.69
N ALA A 127 -13.81 -3.52 1.07
CA ALA A 127 -14.85 -4.50 0.78
C ALA A 127 -16.20 -4.10 1.40
N ALA A 128 -16.21 -3.84 2.71
CA ALA A 128 -17.39 -3.45 3.47
C ALA A 128 -18.09 -2.19 2.92
N ARG A 129 -17.35 -1.22 2.35
CA ARG A 129 -17.95 -0.01 1.73
C ARG A 129 -18.90 -0.32 0.56
N SER A 130 -18.67 -1.44 -0.12
CA SER A 130 -19.46 -1.88 -1.28
C SER A 130 -20.28 -3.13 -0.99
N PHE A 131 -20.26 -3.61 0.25
CA PHE A 131 -21.07 -4.74 0.68
C PHE A 131 -22.57 -4.46 0.45
N GLY A 132 -23.28 -5.45 -0.12
CA GLY A 132 -24.68 -5.33 -0.53
C GLY A 132 -24.93 -4.40 -1.72
N LYS A 133 -23.90 -4.01 -2.48
CA LYS A 133 -24.03 -3.18 -3.68
C LYS A 133 -23.14 -3.66 -4.82
N GLU A 134 -23.72 -3.75 -6.00
CA GLU A 134 -22.92 -3.93 -7.21
C GLU A 134 -22.01 -2.71 -7.43
N PRO A 135 -20.71 -2.91 -7.70
CA PRO A 135 -19.80 -1.82 -8.00
C PRO A 135 -20.30 -1.09 -9.26
N VAL A 136 -20.63 0.19 -9.11
CA VAL A 136 -21.04 1.03 -10.24
C VAL A 136 -19.85 1.15 -11.18
N ASN A 137 -20.06 0.87 -12.46
CA ASN A 137 -19.04 1.03 -13.48
C ASN A 137 -18.74 2.53 -13.63
N THR A 138 -17.55 2.95 -13.21
CA THR A 138 -17.12 4.36 -13.24
C THR A 138 -15.92 4.53 -14.14
N THR A 139 -15.83 5.68 -14.82
CA THR A 139 -14.62 6.09 -15.57
C THR A 139 -13.41 6.38 -14.66
N ARG A 140 -13.61 6.42 -13.34
CA ARG A 140 -12.58 6.66 -12.34
C ARG A 140 -11.95 5.34 -11.90
N VAL A 141 -10.62 5.29 -11.84
CA VAL A 141 -9.86 4.18 -11.25
C VAL A 141 -10.33 3.92 -9.82
N GLN A 142 -10.81 2.70 -9.57
CA GLN A 142 -11.23 2.27 -8.25
C GLN A 142 -10.07 1.58 -7.54
N THR A 143 -10.05 1.62 -6.21
CA THR A 143 -9.04 0.90 -5.41
C THR A 143 -8.98 -0.58 -5.79
N ARG A 144 -10.10 -1.20 -6.15
CA ARG A 144 -10.23 -2.60 -6.59
C ARG A 144 -9.57 -2.95 -7.93
N ASP A 145 -9.11 -1.96 -8.66
CA ASP A 145 -8.46 -2.16 -9.96
C ASP A 145 -6.94 -1.95 -9.88
N VAL A 146 -6.43 -1.73 -8.67
CA VAL A 146 -5.05 -1.33 -8.43
C VAL A 146 -4.35 -2.38 -7.60
N TRP A 147 -3.18 -2.84 -8.05
CA TRP A 147 -2.38 -3.79 -7.28
C TRP A 147 -1.91 -3.17 -5.94
N PRO A 148 -1.88 -3.92 -4.81
CA PRO A 148 -2.30 -5.32 -4.63
C PRO A 148 -3.79 -5.48 -4.27
N TRP A 149 -4.54 -4.39 -4.19
CA TRP A 149 -5.94 -4.38 -3.75
C TRP A 149 -6.88 -5.09 -4.71
N SER A 150 -6.54 -5.13 -6.00
CA SER A 150 -7.23 -5.94 -7.00
C SER A 150 -7.28 -7.43 -6.68
N VAL A 151 -6.36 -7.93 -5.84
CA VAL A 151 -6.39 -9.30 -5.34
C VAL A 151 -7.05 -9.33 -3.96
N LEU A 152 -6.52 -8.56 -3.02
CA LEU A 152 -6.88 -8.68 -1.60
C LEU A 152 -8.29 -8.20 -1.28
N THR A 153 -8.72 -7.09 -1.89
CA THR A 153 -10.07 -6.56 -1.67
C THR A 153 -11.11 -7.43 -2.37
N ARG A 154 -10.80 -7.98 -3.56
CA ARG A 154 -11.73 -8.87 -4.26
C ARG A 154 -11.97 -10.16 -3.49
N PHE A 155 -10.92 -10.71 -2.88
CA PHE A 155 -11.06 -11.83 -1.95
C PHE A 155 -12.03 -11.51 -0.80
N MET A 156 -11.85 -10.35 -0.14
CA MET A 156 -12.77 -9.93 0.93
C MET A 156 -14.19 -9.65 0.42
N ASP A 157 -14.34 -9.14 -0.80
CA ASP A 157 -15.66 -8.96 -1.42
C ASP A 157 -16.36 -10.32 -1.61
N ASP A 158 -15.63 -11.38 -2.02
CA ASP A 158 -16.17 -12.74 -2.19
C ASP A 158 -16.59 -13.37 -0.87
N GLU A 159 -15.78 -13.21 0.19
CA GLU A 159 -16.09 -13.70 1.54
C GLU A 159 -17.38 -13.06 2.07
N LEU A 160 -17.48 -11.73 1.97
CA LEU A 160 -18.65 -11.00 2.43
C LEU A 160 -19.90 -11.39 1.62
N ARG A 161 -19.80 -11.49 0.29
CA ARG A 161 -20.93 -11.96 -0.56
C ARG A 161 -21.39 -13.36 -0.16
N SER A 162 -20.46 -14.28 0.03
CA SER A 162 -20.77 -15.66 0.40
C SER A 162 -21.49 -15.73 1.75
N TYR A 163 -21.13 -14.85 2.68
CA TYR A 163 -21.84 -14.73 3.95
C TYR A 163 -23.26 -14.17 3.76
N ASP A 164 -23.43 -13.10 2.97
CA ASP A 164 -24.76 -12.51 2.69
C ASP A 164 -25.71 -13.54 2.08
N ASP A 165 -25.22 -14.28 1.08
CA ASP A 165 -25.97 -15.35 0.42
C ASP A 165 -26.39 -16.44 1.42
N ALA A 166 -25.50 -16.83 2.33
CA ALA A 166 -25.80 -17.84 3.35
C ALA A 166 -26.82 -17.35 4.39
N VAL A 167 -26.76 -16.08 4.81
CA VAL A 167 -27.76 -15.47 5.71
C VAL A 167 -29.13 -15.44 5.02
N ASN A 168 -29.16 -15.02 3.75
CA ASN A 168 -30.38 -14.91 2.96
C ASN A 168 -31.01 -16.29 2.63
N ALA A 169 -30.20 -17.33 2.40
CA ALA A 169 -30.68 -18.66 2.02
C ALA A 169 -31.11 -19.53 3.21
N ASP A 170 -30.32 -19.54 4.30
CA ASP A 170 -30.51 -20.46 5.42
C ASP A 170 -31.27 -19.83 6.60
N GLY A 171 -31.58 -18.52 6.53
CA GLY A 171 -32.15 -17.79 7.66
C GLY A 171 -31.24 -17.78 8.88
N ARG A 172 -29.91 -17.85 8.67
CA ARG A 172 -28.93 -17.82 9.75
C ARG A 172 -29.09 -16.52 10.53
N ASN A 173 -28.96 -16.62 11.86
CA ASN A 173 -28.92 -15.42 12.70
C ASN A 173 -27.72 -14.57 12.29
N GLU A 174 -27.95 -13.27 12.14
CA GLU A 174 -26.89 -12.29 11.90
C GLU A 174 -25.80 -12.44 12.98
N LEU A 175 -24.55 -12.54 12.55
CA LEU A 175 -23.42 -12.63 13.45
C LEU A 175 -23.11 -11.27 14.06
N SER A 176 -23.04 -11.22 15.38
CA SER A 176 -22.41 -10.10 16.10
C SER A 176 -20.89 -10.26 16.06
N ILE A 177 -20.18 -9.28 15.52
CA ILE A 177 -18.72 -9.25 15.54
C ILE A 177 -18.24 -8.68 16.87
N SER A 178 -17.63 -9.51 17.70
CA SER A 178 -16.95 -9.07 18.93
C SER A 178 -15.45 -8.85 18.72
N ASN A 179 -14.84 -9.52 17.73
CA ASN A 179 -13.43 -9.40 17.37
C ASN A 179 -13.25 -9.32 15.84
N VAL A 180 -12.68 -8.21 15.38
CA VAL A 180 -12.52 -7.94 13.94
C VAL A 180 -11.40 -8.74 13.29
N TYR A 181 -10.51 -9.32 14.10
CA TYR A 181 -9.40 -10.14 13.63
C TYR A 181 -9.68 -11.65 13.76
N ASP A 182 -10.77 -12.02 14.44
CA ASP A 182 -11.21 -13.40 14.66
C ASP A 182 -12.74 -13.44 14.71
N ASN A 183 -13.34 -13.77 13.56
CA ASN A 183 -14.79 -13.88 13.39
C ASN A 183 -15.12 -14.77 12.20
N ALA A 184 -16.39 -15.14 12.07
CA ALA A 184 -16.89 -16.01 11.00
C ALA A 184 -17.51 -15.25 9.81
N LEU A 185 -17.42 -13.92 9.76
CA LEU A 185 -17.95 -13.12 8.65
C LEU A 185 -16.99 -13.13 7.45
N TYR A 186 -15.69 -13.11 7.71
CA TYR A 186 -14.63 -13.17 6.72
C TYR A 186 -13.41 -13.86 7.34
N THR A 187 -12.48 -14.31 6.50
CA THR A 187 -11.23 -14.95 6.94
C THR A 187 -10.53 -14.18 8.08
N PRO A 188 -10.33 -14.82 9.26
CA PRO A 188 -9.56 -14.27 10.38
C PRO A 188 -8.14 -13.85 10.00
N PHE A 189 -7.54 -12.93 10.77
CA PHE A 189 -6.21 -12.40 10.44
C PHE A 189 -5.13 -13.48 10.41
N GLU A 190 -5.17 -14.44 11.34
CA GLU A 190 -4.20 -15.54 11.41
C GLU A 190 -4.22 -16.39 10.14
N ASP A 191 -5.41 -16.78 9.68
CA ASP A 191 -5.57 -17.57 8.46
C ASP A 191 -5.24 -16.74 7.21
N TRP A 192 -5.69 -15.47 7.17
CA TRP A 192 -5.42 -14.56 6.07
C TRP A 192 -3.92 -14.34 5.88
N ALA A 193 -3.17 -14.17 6.98
CA ALA A 193 -1.73 -13.98 6.94
C ALA A 193 -0.98 -15.15 6.27
N GLU A 194 -1.54 -16.36 6.35
CA GLU A 194 -0.94 -17.55 5.75
C GLU A 194 -1.39 -17.84 4.32
N MET A 195 -2.32 -17.03 3.77
CA MET A 195 -2.78 -17.20 2.40
C MET A 195 -1.68 -16.89 1.38
N LYS A 196 -1.65 -17.66 0.28
CA LYS A 196 -0.67 -17.50 -0.79
C LYS A 196 -0.60 -16.06 -1.32
N MET A 197 -1.75 -15.43 -1.57
CA MET A 197 -1.81 -14.03 -2.04
C MET A 197 -1.15 -13.04 -1.08
N VAL A 198 -1.17 -13.32 0.23
CA VAL A 198 -0.59 -12.45 1.27
C VAL A 198 0.92 -12.67 1.37
N HIS A 199 1.37 -13.92 1.28
CA HIS A 199 2.79 -14.24 1.15
C HIS A 199 3.41 -13.61 -0.11
N ASP A 200 2.66 -13.64 -1.20
CA ASP A 200 3.05 -13.15 -2.51
C ASP A 200 3.15 -11.60 -2.56
N ASP A 201 2.15 -10.88 -2.05
CA ASP A 201 2.04 -9.42 -2.25
C ASP A 201 2.31 -8.58 -0.98
N ILE A 202 2.09 -9.12 0.23
CA ILE A 202 2.12 -8.34 1.48
C ILE A 202 3.38 -8.59 2.31
N HIS A 203 3.76 -9.84 2.59
CA HIS A 203 4.83 -10.14 3.55
C HIS A 203 6.16 -9.45 3.22
N ASN A 204 6.64 -9.62 1.98
CA ASN A 204 7.89 -9.01 1.49
C ASN A 204 7.63 -7.92 0.44
N GLY A 205 6.40 -7.40 0.35
CA GLY A 205 6.03 -6.48 -0.72
C GLY A 205 6.88 -5.21 -0.76
N GLN A 206 7.31 -4.65 0.37
CA GLN A 206 8.21 -3.47 0.37
C GLN A 206 9.58 -3.80 -0.25
N PHE A 207 10.10 -4.99 0.05
CA PHE A 207 11.39 -5.46 -0.43
C PHE A 207 11.35 -5.75 -1.93
N PHE A 208 10.32 -6.46 -2.40
CA PHE A 208 10.17 -6.76 -3.83
C PHE A 208 9.77 -5.54 -4.66
N GLN A 209 8.99 -4.61 -4.11
CA GLN A 209 8.65 -3.38 -4.80
C GLN A 209 9.87 -2.48 -5.00
N LEU A 210 10.80 -2.46 -4.02
CA LEU A 210 12.08 -1.79 -4.14
C LEU A 210 13.03 -2.48 -5.13
N LEU A 211 13.03 -3.80 -5.19
CA LEU A 211 13.88 -4.54 -6.14
C LEU A 211 13.34 -4.53 -7.56
N GLY A 212 12.06 -4.21 -7.77
CA GLY A 212 11.45 -4.31 -9.10
C GLY A 212 11.07 -5.75 -9.45
N LEU A 213 10.65 -6.53 -8.46
CA LEU A 213 10.43 -7.97 -8.56
C LEU A 213 9.10 -8.40 -7.92
N THR A 214 8.07 -7.56 -7.89
CA THR A 214 6.74 -7.94 -7.36
C THR A 214 5.97 -8.84 -8.34
N ASN A 215 4.80 -9.32 -7.95
CA ASN A 215 3.89 -9.97 -8.90
C ASN A 215 3.22 -9.00 -9.89
N ASN A 216 3.47 -7.69 -9.72
CA ASN A 216 3.07 -6.65 -10.65
C ASN A 216 4.25 -6.18 -11.54
N THR A 217 5.42 -6.84 -11.45
CA THR A 217 6.53 -6.60 -12.39
C THR A 217 6.06 -6.93 -13.81
N ASP A 218 6.39 -6.06 -14.76
CA ASP A 218 6.16 -6.29 -16.18
C ASP A 218 7.15 -7.37 -16.68
N ASP A 219 6.64 -8.51 -17.13
CA ASP A 219 7.43 -9.62 -17.66
C ASP A 219 8.28 -9.21 -18.88
N ALA A 220 7.89 -8.14 -19.61
CA ALA A 220 8.70 -7.59 -20.69
C ALA A 220 9.94 -6.84 -20.18
N VAL A 221 9.93 -6.41 -18.91
CA VAL A 221 11.05 -5.72 -18.27
C VAL A 221 11.95 -6.71 -17.55
N GLU A 222 11.37 -7.58 -16.72
CA GLU A 222 12.12 -8.59 -15.96
C GLU A 222 11.44 -9.96 -16.06
N PRO A 223 11.70 -10.73 -17.14
CA PRO A 223 11.05 -12.01 -17.38
C PRO A 223 11.40 -13.08 -16.33
N ARG A 224 12.46 -12.87 -15.54
CA ARG A 224 12.90 -13.81 -14.50
C ARG A 224 12.51 -13.36 -13.09
N ALA A 225 11.59 -12.40 -12.97
CA ALA A 225 11.17 -11.86 -11.68
C ALA A 225 10.69 -12.95 -10.71
N ALA A 226 9.92 -13.93 -11.19
CA ALA A 226 9.43 -15.04 -10.38
C ALA A 226 10.56 -15.96 -9.87
N GLU A 227 11.56 -16.27 -10.69
CA GLU A 227 12.72 -17.08 -10.28
C GLU A 227 13.57 -16.32 -9.24
N LEU A 228 13.80 -15.02 -9.47
CA LEU A 228 14.52 -14.15 -8.55
C LEU A 228 13.80 -14.02 -7.19
N ARG A 229 12.47 -13.88 -7.20
CA ARG A 229 11.64 -13.91 -5.98
C ARG A 229 11.85 -15.21 -5.21
N GLU A 230 11.77 -16.36 -5.89
CA GLU A 230 11.97 -17.67 -5.24
C GLU A 230 13.35 -17.73 -4.56
N CYS A 231 14.41 -17.34 -5.28
CA CYS A 231 15.76 -17.32 -4.75
C CYS A 231 15.92 -16.37 -3.55
N ALA A 232 15.27 -15.21 -3.57
CA ALA A 232 15.33 -14.24 -2.48
C ALA A 232 14.62 -14.74 -1.20
N LEU A 233 13.55 -15.52 -1.35
CA LEU A 233 12.78 -16.09 -0.22
C LEU A 233 13.50 -17.24 0.50
N TRP A 234 14.56 -17.79 -0.09
CA TRP A 234 15.36 -18.85 0.52
C TRP A 234 16.26 -18.30 1.63
N ARG A 235 15.67 -18.08 2.80
CA ARG A 235 16.35 -17.50 3.98
C ARG A 235 17.65 -18.23 4.31
N GLY A 236 18.68 -17.45 4.63
CA GLY A 236 20.00 -17.96 5.02
C GLY A 236 20.88 -18.43 3.85
N THR A 237 20.40 -18.34 2.60
CA THR A 237 21.21 -18.61 1.42
C THR A 237 22.03 -17.39 0.99
N LYS A 238 23.09 -17.63 0.21
CA LYS A 238 23.93 -16.57 -0.35
C LYS A 238 23.11 -15.66 -1.28
N ALA A 239 22.31 -16.22 -2.20
CA ALA A 239 21.38 -15.45 -3.03
C ALA A 239 20.46 -14.53 -2.22
N SER A 240 19.75 -15.05 -1.22
CA SER A 240 18.87 -14.24 -0.36
C SER A 240 19.61 -13.09 0.34
N LYS A 241 20.83 -13.36 0.83
CA LYS A 241 21.68 -12.32 1.43
C LYS A 241 22.10 -11.26 0.39
N MET A 242 22.55 -11.67 -0.80
CA MET A 242 22.96 -10.74 -1.86
C MET A 242 21.80 -9.83 -2.29
N MET A 243 20.58 -10.36 -2.44
CA MET A 243 19.40 -9.58 -2.80
C MET A 243 19.02 -8.59 -1.69
N MET A 244 19.14 -8.99 -0.42
CA MET A 244 18.93 -8.10 0.73
C MET A 244 19.98 -6.98 0.80
N ASP A 245 21.25 -7.31 0.57
CA ASP A 245 22.33 -6.33 0.57
C ASP A 245 22.16 -5.35 -0.60
N TYR A 246 21.77 -5.82 -1.78
CA TYR A 246 21.46 -4.95 -2.92
C TYR A 246 20.24 -4.06 -2.70
N ALA A 247 19.18 -4.54 -2.03
CA ALA A 247 18.06 -3.68 -1.65
C ALA A 247 18.50 -2.52 -0.75
N LYS A 248 19.42 -2.75 0.20
CA LYS A 248 19.98 -1.67 1.03
C LYS A 248 20.85 -0.72 0.23
N GLU A 249 21.70 -1.25 -0.65
CA GLU A 249 22.51 -0.45 -1.58
C GLU A 249 21.62 0.47 -2.43
N ARG A 250 20.50 -0.04 -2.95
CA ARG A 250 19.54 0.75 -3.71
C ARG A 250 18.91 1.87 -2.89
N LEU A 251 18.54 1.61 -1.63
CA LEU A 251 18.04 2.66 -0.73
C LEU A 251 19.09 3.74 -0.45
N GLU A 252 20.37 3.37 -0.41
CA GLU A 252 21.47 4.29 -0.10
C GLU A 252 21.91 5.12 -1.31
N HIS A 253 21.87 4.54 -2.51
CA HIS A 253 22.49 5.15 -3.69
C HIS A 253 21.51 5.53 -4.80
N GLU A 254 20.35 4.89 -4.90
CA GLU A 254 19.41 5.13 -5.99
C GLU A 254 18.11 5.82 -5.55
N VAL A 255 17.84 5.91 -4.25
CA VAL A 255 16.67 6.58 -3.66
C VAL A 255 17.08 7.92 -3.05
N ASP A 256 16.62 9.03 -3.64
CA ASP A 256 16.92 10.38 -3.16
C ASP A 256 16.31 10.68 -1.78
N VAL A 257 15.11 10.15 -1.51
CA VAL A 257 14.40 10.34 -0.23
C VAL A 257 13.73 9.05 0.22
N LEU A 258 14.16 8.57 1.37
CA LEU A 258 13.48 7.52 2.12
C LEU A 258 12.70 8.13 3.29
N ALA A 259 11.37 8.07 3.20
CA ALA A 259 10.47 8.50 4.26
C ALA A 259 9.98 7.29 5.09
N LEU A 260 9.68 7.52 6.37
CA LEU A 260 9.23 6.50 7.30
C LEU A 260 7.85 6.84 7.87
N HIS A 261 6.91 5.91 7.76
CA HIS A 261 5.56 6.07 8.31
C HIS A 261 5.58 6.44 9.80
N GLU A 262 6.44 5.79 10.58
CA GLU A 262 6.56 6.00 12.03
C GLU A 262 7.13 7.37 12.42
N ARG A 263 7.70 8.11 11.48
CA ARG A 263 8.30 9.44 11.67
C ARG A 263 7.83 10.40 10.57
N LEU A 264 6.52 10.44 10.33
CA LEU A 264 5.93 11.12 9.17
C LEU A 264 6.27 12.62 9.12
N ASP A 265 6.12 13.34 10.23
CA ASP A 265 6.38 14.79 10.30
C ASP A 265 7.84 15.11 9.88
N GLU A 266 8.80 14.42 10.50
CA GLU A 266 10.22 14.55 10.18
C GLU A 266 10.54 14.11 8.75
N SER A 267 9.85 13.07 8.26
CA SER A 267 10.02 12.58 6.88
C SER A 267 9.56 13.62 5.87
N ILE A 268 8.48 14.35 6.13
CA ILE A 268 8.00 15.44 5.29
C ILE A 268 8.99 16.61 5.30
N GLU A 269 9.48 17.00 6.48
CA GLU A 269 10.47 18.09 6.60
C GLU A 269 11.78 17.78 5.86
N LEU A 270 12.31 16.56 6.05
CA LEU A 270 13.51 16.10 5.34
C LEU A 270 13.28 16.03 3.84
N ALA A 271 12.15 15.46 3.41
CA ALA A 271 11.81 15.36 2.00
C ALA A 271 11.68 16.75 1.36
N ALA A 272 11.03 17.70 2.01
CA ALA A 272 10.91 19.07 1.50
C ALA A 272 12.27 19.73 1.29
N ARG A 273 13.19 19.54 2.24
CA ARG A 273 14.55 20.07 2.13
C ARG A 273 15.38 19.39 1.04
N GLN A 274 15.34 18.06 0.97
CA GLN A 274 16.11 17.30 -0.01
C GLN A 274 15.57 17.52 -1.44
N LEU A 275 14.26 17.65 -1.57
CA LEU A 275 13.57 17.80 -2.86
C LEU A 275 13.48 19.24 -3.34
N ASP A 276 13.81 20.22 -2.49
CA ASP A 276 13.58 21.65 -2.73
C ASP A 276 12.09 21.96 -3.01
N LEU A 277 11.20 21.34 -2.22
CA LEU A 277 9.75 21.50 -2.34
C LEU A 277 9.19 22.39 -1.23
N PRO A 278 8.21 23.26 -1.53
CA PRO A 278 7.62 24.16 -0.55
C PRO A 278 6.67 23.41 0.40
N LEU A 279 6.81 23.66 1.71
CA LEU A 279 5.84 23.21 2.73
C LEU A 279 4.62 24.14 2.86
N SER A 280 4.63 25.29 2.18
CA SER A 280 3.55 26.27 2.21
C SER A 280 2.45 26.02 1.17
N ALA A 281 2.58 24.98 0.34
CA ALA A 281 1.56 24.63 -0.64
C ALA A 281 0.26 24.18 0.05
N ASN A 282 -0.88 24.58 -0.51
CA ASN A 282 -2.18 24.14 0.01
C ASN A 282 -2.32 22.63 -0.18
N ALA A 283 -2.46 21.88 0.92
CA ALA A 283 -2.75 20.46 0.83
C ALA A 283 -4.08 20.26 0.08
N ASN A 284 -4.10 19.32 -0.88
CA ASN A 284 -5.34 18.84 -1.48
C ASN A 284 -6.06 17.92 -0.48
N PHE A 285 -6.51 18.50 0.64
CA PHE A 285 -7.29 17.80 1.64
C PHE A 285 -8.73 17.66 1.16
N ALA A 286 -9.06 16.52 0.55
CA ALA A 286 -10.43 16.08 0.47
C ALA A 286 -10.75 15.38 1.80
N ASP A 287 -11.55 15.99 2.67
CA ASP A 287 -12.00 15.39 3.93
C ASP A 287 -12.66 14.02 3.66
N PRO A 288 -11.98 12.90 3.95
CA PRO A 288 -12.56 11.58 3.71
C PRO A 288 -13.65 11.27 4.73
N THR A 289 -13.57 11.89 5.92
CA THR A 289 -14.30 11.46 7.11
C THR A 289 -15.73 11.96 7.17
N GLN A 290 -16.02 13.17 6.66
CA GLN A 290 -17.40 13.67 6.63
C GLN A 290 -18.26 12.95 5.60
N ILE A 291 -17.71 12.63 4.43
CA ILE A 291 -18.42 11.90 3.38
C ILE A 291 -18.62 10.45 3.80
N ASP A 292 -17.61 9.79 4.36
CA ASP A 292 -17.69 8.37 4.74
C ASP A 292 -18.57 8.14 5.98
N ALA A 293 -18.49 8.98 7.02
CA ALA A 293 -19.35 8.84 8.20
C ALA A 293 -20.82 9.15 7.90
N GLN A 294 -21.12 10.17 7.10
CA GLN A 294 -22.50 10.48 6.70
C GLN A 294 -23.08 9.44 5.74
N ASN A 295 -22.27 8.88 4.83
CA ASN A 295 -22.70 7.81 3.94
C ASN A 295 -22.93 6.50 4.68
N VAL A 296 -22.09 6.13 5.64
CA VAL A 296 -22.29 4.94 6.48
C VAL A 296 -23.51 5.14 7.39
N LYS A 297 -23.63 6.29 8.06
CA LYS A 297 -24.76 6.60 8.96
C LYS A 297 -26.10 6.67 8.22
N SER A 298 -26.14 7.25 7.01
CA SER A 298 -27.36 7.30 6.18
C SER A 298 -27.72 5.95 5.53
N ARG A 299 -26.76 5.04 5.38
CA ARG A 299 -27.01 3.69 4.85
C ARG A 299 -27.48 2.74 5.95
N ILE A 300 -26.90 2.84 7.14
CA ILE A 300 -27.36 2.09 8.32
C ILE A 300 -28.75 2.57 8.73
N SER A 301 -29.06 3.87 8.67
CA SER A 301 -30.41 4.36 8.95
C SER A 301 -31.45 3.89 7.92
N LYS A 302 -31.07 3.69 6.66
CA LYS A 302 -31.96 3.12 5.62
C LYS A 302 -32.22 1.62 5.78
N VAL A 303 -31.24 0.88 6.28
CA VAL A 303 -31.42 -0.54 6.65
C VAL A 303 -32.23 -0.65 7.94
N GLY A 304 -31.96 0.21 8.91
CA GLY A 304 -32.69 0.32 10.18
C GLY A 304 -34.16 0.74 10.05
N THR A 305 -34.55 1.44 8.99
CA THR A 305 -35.99 1.74 8.74
C THR A 305 -36.82 0.52 8.35
N SER A 306 -36.21 -0.64 8.09
CA SER A 306 -36.92 -1.93 7.96
C SER A 306 -37.11 -2.64 9.31
N PHE A 307 -36.48 -2.15 10.38
CA PHE A 307 -36.60 -2.66 11.74
C PHE A 307 -37.40 -1.66 12.59
N LYS A 308 -38.71 -1.88 12.69
CA LYS A 308 -39.49 -1.27 13.77
C LYS A 308 -39.17 -2.02 15.06
N SER A 309 -38.31 -1.47 15.89
CA SER A 309 -38.33 -1.74 17.34
C SER A 309 -38.75 -0.46 18.05
N ASP A 310 -39.94 -0.50 18.64
CA ASP A 310 -40.48 0.53 19.52
C ASP A 310 -39.75 0.48 20.87
N ASP A 311 -38.55 1.08 20.95
CA ASP A 311 -38.06 1.59 22.24
C ASP A 311 -36.96 2.63 22.01
N ALA A 312 -37.28 3.86 22.38
CA ALA A 312 -36.41 5.01 22.26
C ALA A 312 -35.48 5.12 23.48
N SER A 313 -34.44 4.29 23.55
CA SER A 313 -33.29 4.59 24.42
C SER A 313 -31.95 3.99 24.02
N ASP A 314 -31.88 3.02 23.11
CA ASP A 314 -30.59 2.43 22.74
C ASP A 314 -30.07 3.02 21.41
N CYS A 315 -29.30 4.09 21.54
CA CYS A 315 -28.36 4.49 20.49
C CYS A 315 -27.30 3.40 20.35
N VAL A 316 -27.54 2.43 19.45
CA VAL A 316 -26.51 1.51 19.01
C VAL A 316 -25.47 2.30 18.21
N ASP A 317 -24.37 2.67 18.86
CA ASP A 317 -23.18 3.20 18.20
C ASP A 317 -22.57 2.09 17.33
N VAL A 318 -23.01 2.03 16.07
CA VAL A 318 -22.30 1.24 15.05
C VAL A 318 -21.04 2.01 14.69
N VAL A 319 -19.95 1.67 15.39
CA VAL A 319 -18.59 2.17 15.13
C VAL A 319 -18.11 1.55 13.81
N GLY A 320 -18.31 2.26 12.70
CA GLY A 320 -17.51 2.05 11.50
C GLY A 320 -16.04 2.36 11.82
N PHE A 321 -15.12 1.48 11.43
CA PHE A 321 -13.69 1.60 11.73
C PHE A 321 -13.07 2.84 11.07
N SER A 322 -13.01 3.93 11.82
CA SER A 322 -12.02 4.98 11.64
C SER A 322 -10.94 4.76 12.71
N PHE A 323 -9.78 4.25 12.31
CA PHE A 323 -8.63 4.19 13.20
C PHE A 323 -8.14 5.61 13.50
N ARG A 324 -8.64 6.21 14.58
CA ARG A 324 -8.04 7.41 15.18
C ARG A 324 -6.88 6.96 16.06
N PHE A 325 -5.67 6.98 15.51
CA PHE A 325 -4.46 6.86 16.31
C PHE A 325 -4.25 8.14 17.13
N SER A 326 -4.84 8.19 18.32
CA SER A 326 -4.42 9.15 19.34
C SER A 326 -3.00 8.76 19.76
N LYS A 327 -2.05 9.72 19.76
CA LYS A 327 -0.76 9.52 20.46
C LYS A 327 -1.07 9.03 21.88
N LEU A 328 -0.63 7.81 22.21
CA LEU A 328 -0.59 7.37 23.61
C LEU A 328 0.28 8.38 24.35
N LYS A 329 -0.35 9.24 25.18
CA LYS A 329 0.42 10.00 26.17
C LYS A 329 1.11 8.96 27.04
N THR A 330 2.43 9.02 27.08
CA THR A 330 3.24 8.30 28.06
C THR A 330 2.67 8.60 29.44
N MET A 331 2.02 7.62 30.04
CA MET A 331 1.57 7.73 31.42
C MET A 331 2.80 7.60 32.30
N THR A 332 3.19 8.72 32.90
CA THR A 332 4.13 8.74 34.01
C THR A 332 3.54 7.89 35.15
N THR A 333 4.31 6.91 35.58
CA THR A 333 3.96 5.94 36.62
C THR A 333 3.50 6.65 37.90
N GLY A 334 2.25 6.43 38.30
CA GLY A 334 1.81 6.70 39.67
C GLY A 334 0.51 7.48 39.80
N GLN A 335 -0.63 6.83 39.59
CA GLN A 335 -1.85 7.09 40.37
C GLN A 335 -2.86 5.95 40.16
N ARG A 336 -3.00 5.09 41.18
CA ARG A 336 -4.19 4.25 41.37
C ARG A 336 -5.31 5.15 41.89
N ILE A 337 -6.49 5.15 41.27
CA ILE A 337 -7.78 5.17 41.98
C ILE A 337 -8.83 4.39 41.17
N LEU A 338 -9.47 3.44 41.85
CA LEU A 338 -10.69 2.70 41.49
C LEU A 338 -11.94 3.60 41.44
N LYS A 339 -12.88 3.29 40.52
CA LYS A 339 -14.36 3.34 40.62
C LYS A 339 -14.87 2.99 39.19
N GLY A 340 -15.57 1.87 38.93
CA GLY A 340 -16.95 1.56 39.35
C GLY A 340 -17.91 2.57 38.69
N PHE A 341 -18.88 2.25 37.83
CA PHE A 341 -19.79 1.10 37.77
C PHE A 341 -20.48 1.01 36.38
N THR A 342 -21.01 -0.18 36.08
CA THR A 342 -22.23 -0.59 35.33
C THR A 342 -23.13 0.53 34.74
N SER A 343 -23.82 0.37 33.62
CA SER A 343 -24.50 -0.80 33.01
C SER A 343 -24.52 -0.68 31.50
#